data_AF-A0A1X6Y3Y2-F1
#
_entry.id   AF-A0A1X6Y3Y2-F1
#
_cell.length_a   1.000
_cell.length_b   1.000
_cell.length_c   1.000
_cell.angle_alpha   90.00
_cell.angle_beta   90.00
_cell.angle_gamma   90.00
#
_symmetry.space_group_name_H-M   'P 1'
#
loop_
_entity.id
_entity.type
_entity.pdbx_description
1 polymer ?
#
loop_
_entity_poly.entity_id
_entity_poly.type
_entity_poly.pdbx_seq_one_letter_code
_entity_poly.pdbx_strand_id
1 'polypeptide(L)'
;MTVPFDLSRLLTPEGNLIGREELQEIMAEQGYSAGGRDQFLKAVLTELGQVDALRNGSEREAEILEEVRDILRNEQARMNGSSGSETHD
;
A
#
# COMPACT_ATOMS: atom_id res chain seq x y z
N MET A 1 12.60 1.36 -15.80
CA MET A 1 12.14 -0.04 -15.70
C MET A 1 11.12 -0.09 -14.58
N THR A 2 9.84 -0.33 -14.89
CA THR A 2 8.86 -0.71 -13.88
C THR A 2 9.15 -2.17 -13.52
N VAL A 3 9.62 -2.43 -12.30
CA VAL A 3 9.66 -3.80 -11.79
C VAL A 3 8.23 -4.34 -11.80
N PRO A 4 7.97 -5.56 -12.29
CA PRO A 4 6.64 -6.15 -12.22
C PRO A 4 6.25 -6.25 -10.75
N PHE A 5 5.07 -5.70 -10.41
CA PHE A 5 4.56 -5.79 -9.06
C PHE A 5 4.13 -7.23 -8.80
N ASP A 6 4.86 -7.93 -7.94
CA ASP A 6 4.61 -9.35 -7.69
C ASP A 6 3.54 -9.51 -6.59
N LEU A 7 2.29 -9.70 -7.03
CA LEU A 7 1.13 -9.94 -6.15
C LEU A 7 1.34 -11.12 -5.19
N SER A 8 2.18 -12.11 -5.54
CA SER A 8 2.48 -13.26 -4.67
C SER A 8 3.17 -12.85 -3.37
N ARG A 9 3.81 -11.67 -3.33
CA ARG A 9 4.34 -11.08 -2.08
C ARG A 9 3.26 -10.50 -1.16
N LEU A 10 2.05 -10.27 -1.68
CA LEU A 10 0.88 -9.86 -0.89
C LEU A 10 0.02 -11.06 -0.47
N LEU A 11 0.45 -12.29 -0.77
CA LEU A 11 -0.26 -13.50 -0.40
C LEU A 11 0.49 -14.23 0.70
N THR A 12 -0.24 -14.63 1.74
CA THR A 12 0.25 -15.60 2.73
C THR A 12 0.55 -16.94 2.03
N PRO A 13 1.34 -17.85 2.63
CA PRO A 13 1.55 -19.21 2.09
C PRO A 13 0.25 -20.02 1.90
N GLU A 14 -0.88 -19.60 2.47
CA GLU A 14 -2.20 -20.20 2.26
C GLU A 14 -2.95 -19.63 1.04
N GLY A 15 -2.40 -18.60 0.38
CA GLY A 15 -3.05 -17.91 -0.75
C GLY A 15 -4.04 -16.82 -0.33
N ASN A 16 -4.07 -16.42 0.95
CA ASN A 16 -4.89 -15.32 1.44
C ASN A 16 -4.14 -13.98 1.34
N LEU A 17 -4.84 -12.86 1.17
CA LEU A 17 -4.19 -11.54 1.22
C LEU A 17 -3.65 -11.22 2.63
N ILE A 18 -2.40 -10.73 2.68
CA ILE A 18 -1.73 -10.24 3.90
C ILE A 18 -2.43 -9.00 4.46
N GLY A 19 -2.47 -8.86 5.79
CA GLY A 19 -3.06 -7.66 6.42
C GLY A 19 -2.15 -6.44 6.38
N ARG A 20 -2.67 -5.31 6.87
CA ARG A 20 -1.95 -4.04 7.10
C ARG A 20 -0.57 -4.17 7.73
N GLU A 21 -0.41 -5.02 8.75
CA GLU A 21 0.82 -5.13 9.53
C GLU A 21 1.96 -5.71 8.68
N GLU A 22 1.75 -6.89 8.10
CA GLU A 22 2.64 -7.53 7.12
C GLU A 22 2.98 -6.59 5.95
N LEU A 23 1.99 -5.84 5.44
CA LEU A 23 2.23 -4.87 4.36
C LEU A 23 3.18 -3.74 4.79
N GLN A 24 3.09 -3.29 6.05
CA GLN A 24 4.04 -2.32 6.60
C GLN A 24 5.41 -2.93 6.87
N GLU A 25 5.49 -4.20 7.26
CA GLU A 25 6.76 -4.92 7.43
C GLU A 25 7.50 -5.09 6.10
N ILE A 26 6.81 -5.49 5.02
CA ILE A 26 7.39 -5.55 3.66
C ILE A 26 7.92 -4.18 3.22
N MET A 27 7.20 -3.10 3.53
CA MET A 27 7.65 -1.74 3.22
C MET A 27 8.86 -1.29 4.06
N ALA A 28 9.00 -1.80 5.28
CA ALA A 28 10.13 -1.55 6.16
C ALA A 28 11.37 -2.37 5.75
N GLU A 29 11.22 -3.68 5.49
CA GLU A 29 12.29 -4.58 5.04
C GLU A 29 12.94 -4.11 3.75
N GLN A 30 12.15 -3.71 2.75
CA GLN A 30 12.69 -3.22 1.48
C GLN A 30 13.24 -1.78 1.57
N GLY A 31 13.23 -1.17 2.75
CA GLY A 31 13.84 0.13 3.00
C GLY A 31 13.20 1.27 2.19
N TYR A 32 11.93 1.14 1.79
CA TYR A 32 11.29 2.17 0.96
C TYR A 32 11.26 3.51 1.70
N SER A 33 11.72 4.56 1.02
CA SER A 33 11.51 5.95 1.42
C SER A 33 10.02 6.32 1.36
N ALA A 34 9.60 7.39 2.03
CA ALA A 34 8.18 7.78 2.10
C ALA A 34 7.52 7.89 0.71
N GLY A 35 8.19 8.50 -0.28
CA GLY A 35 7.69 8.55 -1.66
C GLY A 35 7.68 7.20 -2.37
N GLY A 36 8.62 6.30 -2.05
CA GLY A 36 8.62 4.94 -2.57
C GLY A 36 7.48 4.07 -2.04
N ARG A 37 7.07 4.29 -0.78
CA ARG A 37 5.91 3.63 -0.16
C ARG A 37 4.59 4.08 -0.77
N ASP A 38 4.39 5.38 -1.00
CA ASP A 38 3.21 5.88 -1.74
C ASP A 38 3.10 5.27 -3.15
N GLN A 39 4.21 5.16 -3.89
CA GLN A 39 4.22 4.49 -5.19
C GLN A 39 3.92 2.98 -5.08
N PHE A 40 4.48 2.31 -4.07
CA PHE A 40 4.24 0.89 -3.81
C PHE A 40 2.76 0.62 -3.46
N LEU A 41 2.18 1.38 -2.54
CA LEU A 41 0.76 1.29 -2.14
C LEU A 41 -0.19 1.63 -3.29
N LYS A 42 0.18 2.58 -4.18
CA LYS A 42 -0.59 2.84 -5.42
C LYS A 42 -0.54 1.68 -6.41
N ALA A 43 0.60 0.99 -6.52
CA ALA A 43 0.69 -0.23 -7.33
C ALA A 43 -0.17 -1.35 -6.74
N VAL A 44 -0.12 -1.57 -5.42
CA VAL A 44 -0.98 -2.51 -4.67
C VAL A 44 -2.47 -2.26 -4.99
N LEU A 45 -2.95 -1.02 -4.84
CA LEU A 45 -4.35 -0.66 -5.14
C LEU A 45 -4.73 -0.90 -6.60
N THR A 46 -3.80 -0.63 -7.53
CA THR A 46 -4.05 -0.77 -8.97
C THR A 46 -4.18 -2.24 -9.36
N GLU A 47 -3.33 -3.11 -8.81
CA GLU A 47 -3.40 -4.55 -9.08
C GLU A 47 -4.61 -5.20 -8.39
N LEU A 48 -4.87 -4.89 -7.11
CA LEU A 48 -6.06 -5.39 -6.41
C LEU A 48 -7.37 -4.95 -7.07
N GLY A 49 -7.47 -3.68 -7.50
CA GLY A 49 -8.65 -3.19 -8.21
C GLY A 49 -8.87 -3.83 -9.59
N GLN A 50 -7.81 -4.32 -10.26
CA GLN A 50 -7.92 -5.12 -11.48
C GLN A 50 -8.40 -6.55 -11.17
N VAL A 51 -7.92 -7.17 -10.09
CA VAL A 51 -8.36 -8.52 -9.67
C VAL A 51 -9.83 -8.53 -9.23
N ASP A 52 -10.24 -7.55 -8.43
CA ASP A 52 -11.63 -7.33 -7.98
C ASP A 52 -12.61 -7.22 -9.18
N ALA A 53 -12.28 -6.35 -10.14
CA ALA A 53 -13.03 -6.15 -11.37
C ALA A 53 -13.07 -7.39 -12.28
N LEU A 54 -12.14 -8.33 -12.12
CA LEU A 54 -12.08 -9.58 -12.88
C LEU A 54 -12.80 -10.76 -12.19
N ARG A 55 -13.07 -10.70 -10.88
CA ARG A 55 -13.50 -11.89 -10.11
C ARG A 55 -14.82 -11.78 -9.34
N ASN A 56 -15.48 -10.61 -9.31
CA ASN A 56 -16.51 -10.26 -8.31
C ASN A 56 -15.88 -10.35 -6.91
N GLY A 57 -15.22 -9.26 -6.50
CA GLY A 57 -14.39 -9.19 -5.29
C GLY A 57 -14.99 -9.85 -4.06
N SER A 58 -14.15 -10.65 -3.39
CA SER A 58 -14.44 -11.22 -2.08
C SER A 58 -14.51 -10.10 -1.03
N GLU A 59 -15.29 -10.26 0.04
CA GLU A 59 -15.30 -9.29 1.17
C GLU A 59 -13.87 -8.96 1.66
N ARG A 60 -13.01 -9.98 1.71
CA ARG A 60 -11.58 -9.86 2.07
C ARG A 60 -10.77 -8.96 1.12
N GLU A 61 -11.10 -8.89 -0.17
CA GLU A 61 -10.42 -8.00 -1.13
C GLU A 61 -10.84 -6.54 -0.91
N ALA A 62 -12.12 -6.31 -0.60
CA ALA A 62 -12.64 -4.99 -0.24
C ALA A 62 -12.02 -4.47 1.08
N GLU A 63 -11.94 -5.31 2.11
CA GLU A 63 -11.27 -4.96 3.38
C GLU A 63 -9.80 -4.51 3.15
N ILE A 64 -9.05 -5.27 2.34
CA ILE A 64 -7.65 -4.96 2.01
C ILE A 64 -7.54 -3.66 1.21
N LEU A 65 -8.44 -3.41 0.25
CA LEU A 65 -8.49 -2.14 -0.50
C LEU A 65 -8.75 -0.93 0.43
N GLU A 66 -9.53 -1.10 1.49
CA GLU A 66 -9.71 -0.07 2.53
C GLU A 66 -8.47 0.09 3.42
N GLU A 67 -7.84 -1.00 3.88
CA GLU A 67 -6.59 -0.95 4.66
C GLU A 67 -5.46 -0.24 3.89
N VAL A 68 -5.22 -0.61 2.63
CA VAL A 68 -4.18 0.00 1.78
C VAL A 68 -4.48 1.48 1.54
N ARG A 69 -5.75 1.86 1.39
CA ARG A 69 -6.19 3.26 1.29
C ARG A 69 -5.95 4.06 2.57
N ASP A 70 -6.16 3.48 3.75
CA ASP A 70 -5.86 4.13 5.04
C ASP A 70 -4.36 4.39 5.19
N ILE A 71 -3.53 3.38 4.90
CA ILE A 71 -2.07 3.49 4.97
C ILE A 71 -1.58 4.58 4.00
N LEU A 72 -2.07 4.57 2.75
CA LEU A 72 -1.72 5.58 1.73
C LEU A 72 -2.13 6.99 2.16
N ARG A 73 -3.33 7.16 2.75
CA ARG A 73 -3.79 8.45 3.29
C ARG A 73 -2.88 8.93 4.43
N ASN A 74 -2.52 8.04 5.35
CA ASN A 74 -1.65 8.35 6.49
C ASN A 74 -0.23 8.74 6.03
N GLU A 75 0.32 8.07 5.02
CA GLU A 75 1.62 8.44 4.43
C GLU A 75 1.58 9.78 3.69
N GLN A 76 0.53 10.02 2.88
CA GLN A 76 0.35 11.32 2.24
C GLN A 76 0.15 12.44 3.27
N ALA A 77 -0.56 12.19 4.36
CA ALA A 77 -0.69 13.14 5.47
C ALA A 77 0.66 13.45 6.15
N ARG A 78 1.53 12.44 6.35
CA ARG A 78 2.89 12.64 6.89
C ARG A 78 3.80 13.42 5.93
N MET A 79 3.73 13.14 4.63
CA MET A 79 4.51 13.88 3.62
C MET A 79 4.03 15.32 3.49
N ASN A 80 2.72 15.55 3.41
CA ASN A 80 2.14 16.89 3.27
C ASN A 80 2.29 17.71 4.56
N GLY A 81 2.21 17.07 5.73
CA GLY A 81 2.49 17.67 7.04
C GLY A 81 3.96 18.03 7.27
N SER A 82 4.88 17.57 6.41
CA SER A 82 6.29 17.98 6.44
C SER A 82 6.58 19.22 5.58
N SER A 83 5.55 19.79 4.94
CA SER A 83 5.59 21.06 4.21
C SER A 83 4.76 22.15 4.91
N GLY A 84 4.88 22.21 6.24
CA GLY A 84 4.54 23.38 7.05
C GLY A 84 5.81 24.11 7.47
N SER A 85 6.10 25.25 6.83
CA SER A 85 7.18 26.21 7.15
C SER A 85 7.31 26.47 8.66
N GLU A 86 8.50 26.35 9.25
CA GLU A 86 9.61 27.32 9.29
C GLU A 86 9.43 28.43 10.35
N THR A 87 10.54 28.74 11.02
CA THR A 87 10.73 29.62 12.20
C THR A 87 10.28 31.07 12.03
N HIS A 88 9.37 31.52 12.91
CA HIS A 88 9.33 32.86 13.53
C HIS A 88 8.41 32.80 14.78
N ASP A 89 8.70 33.45 15.91
CA ASP A 89 9.92 34.17 16.34
C ASP A 89 10.40 33.56 17.67
#